data_AF-F4PZ23-F1
#
_entry.id   AF-F4PZ23-F1
#
_cell.length_a   1.000
_cell.length_b   1.000
_cell.length_c   1.000
_cell.angle_alpha   90.00
_cell.angle_beta   90.00
_cell.angle_gamma   90.00
#
_symmetry.space_group_name_H-M   'P 1'
#
loop_
_entity.id
_entity.type
_entity.pdbx_description
1 polymer ?
#
loop_
_entity_poly.entity_id
_entity_poly.type
_entity_poly.pdbx_seq_one_letter_code
_entity_poly.pdbx_strand_id
1 'polypeptide(L)'
;MKLRIIQSYARVIPFQSVILFRRIISVSSFSNKDNIIKTYKFNQLPNKIGWYLRCGHINQLKQRIEREEKELQLDDSFSSHHLKWNYKTTKDICSFNGQDEQNLEIFRYLFEKIPEWFNHPDCFKMAASKGNIEIFKILADNTVPIKPSFDMNECIQVAIQGMHLDMATYLLEMNDYKFKVTSIFSIKGALFKYSQSDLIKLARIFIDIVKNNERVTMEKLCRQYFYKLLLATRDIETVKYAHANYYVDTEFYLPHSYVYYLRKGAPKDMDLDQHLDFIKQVLQLFDTDFETDLQNMVTDEEMDSIEKNLEKDQENYHNNGNYCYFDSLSQLSTKQSRWYMFMFGMYFNQELNAHQNIESYWRDLPHIFKVRVKDEEKDDDEEEDKEEWPSQEKEEFIMKICEKFGKEFIINHGTLEHVKWVHKILGFRCANDILFYPKHQDSNQTLAIAQYLHDNGVDPFSKSPYLVDHLRKGDDKVILFIHQHYPHLVKRDDILNYIKRHGCHYYLSNLDLVEQG
;
A
#
# COMPACT_ATOMS: atom_id res chain seq x y z
N MET A 1 -23.31 7.62 26.28
CA MET A 1 -23.12 7.18 27.68
C MET A 1 -23.86 8.16 28.60
N LYS A 2 -24.97 7.79 29.25
CA LYS A 2 -25.77 8.70 30.09
C LYS A 2 -25.23 8.69 31.52
N LEU A 3 -24.77 9.84 32.02
CA LEU A 3 -24.48 10.07 33.44
C LEU A 3 -25.78 9.94 34.26
N ARG A 4 -25.87 8.96 35.18
CA ARG A 4 -26.85 9.01 36.28
C ARG A 4 -26.16 9.62 37.50
N ILE A 5 -26.38 10.92 37.70
CA ILE A 5 -26.04 11.58 38.97
C ILE A 5 -27.14 11.22 39.96
N ILE A 6 -26.86 10.32 40.91
CA ILE A 6 -27.75 10.10 42.06
C ILE A 6 -27.35 11.11 43.13
N GLN A 7 -28.10 12.21 43.25
CA GLN A 7 -28.01 13.14 44.39
C GLN A 7 -28.90 12.61 45.51
N SER A 8 -28.31 11.99 46.54
CA SER A 8 -29.01 11.73 47.79
C SER A 8 -28.98 12.97 48.67
N TYR A 9 -30.15 13.60 48.85
CA TYR A 9 -30.35 14.67 49.84
C TYR A 9 -30.48 14.08 51.24
N ALA A 10 -29.55 14.40 52.13
CA ALA A 10 -29.71 14.18 53.58
C ALA A 10 -30.32 15.44 54.20
N ARG A 11 -31.50 15.31 54.82
CA ARG A 11 -32.18 16.41 55.54
C ARG A 11 -31.66 16.53 56.97
N VAL A 12 -31.29 17.77 57.30
CA VAL A 12 -31.34 18.48 58.60
C VAL A 12 -30.63 17.84 59.81
N ILE A 13 -29.43 18.36 60.12
CA ILE A 13 -28.91 18.53 61.50
C ILE A 13 -28.11 19.86 61.53
N PRO A 14 -28.30 20.75 62.52
CA PRO A 14 -27.54 21.99 62.62
C PRO A 14 -26.29 21.86 63.51
N PHE A 15 -25.31 22.70 63.20
CA PHE A 15 -24.07 23.06 63.93
C PHE A 15 -22.75 22.29 63.65
N GLN A 16 -21.84 23.06 63.02
CA GLN A 16 -20.39 23.16 63.26
C GLN A 16 -19.40 22.12 62.72
N SER A 17 -19.67 21.52 61.57
CA SER A 17 -18.61 20.92 60.73
C SER A 17 -18.93 21.00 59.23
N VAL A 18 -19.04 22.22 58.71
CA VAL A 18 -19.26 22.50 57.27
C VAL A 18 -18.08 22.04 56.39
N ILE A 19 -16.92 21.73 56.99
CA ILE A 19 -15.70 21.30 56.27
C ILE A 19 -15.80 19.87 55.70
N LEU A 20 -16.82 19.06 56.07
CA LEU A 20 -16.88 17.64 55.73
C LEU A 20 -18.21 17.20 55.09
N PHE A 21 -18.87 18.06 54.30
CA PHE A 21 -19.99 17.62 53.47
C PHE A 21 -19.50 16.70 52.33
N ARG A 22 -19.42 15.40 52.64
CA ARG A 22 -19.10 14.30 51.72
C ARG A 22 -20.21 14.16 50.68
N ARG A 23 -20.16 14.94 49.61
CA ARG A 23 -20.83 14.57 48.35
C ARG A 23 -20.26 13.22 47.93
N ILE A 24 -21.02 12.14 48.07
CA ILE A 24 -20.67 10.86 47.45
C ILE A 24 -21.01 11.02 45.96
N ILE A 25 -20.01 11.39 45.17
CA ILE A 25 -20.14 11.37 43.71
C ILE A 25 -19.83 9.94 43.30
N SER A 26 -20.86 9.14 42.97
CA SER A 26 -20.63 7.82 42.39
C SER A 26 -20.08 8.00 40.97
N VAL A 27 -18.76 7.94 40.83
CA VAL A 27 -18.08 7.96 39.53
C VAL A 27 -17.71 6.52 39.18
N SER A 28 -18.37 5.95 38.18
CA SER A 28 -18.09 4.59 37.71
C SER A 28 -17.00 4.60 36.65
N SER A 29 -15.83 4.03 36.95
CA SER A 29 -14.80 3.73 35.92
C SER A 29 -15.00 2.31 35.39
N PHE A 30 -15.17 2.14 34.08
CA PHE A 30 -15.16 0.82 33.45
C PHE A 30 -13.71 0.36 33.21
N SER A 31 -13.33 -0.75 33.85
CA SER A 31 -12.12 -1.50 33.48
C SER A 31 -12.55 -2.63 32.56
N ASN A 32 -12.05 -2.64 31.31
CA ASN A 32 -12.35 -3.69 30.32
C ASN A 32 -11.94 -5.10 30.77
N LYS A 33 -11.12 -5.23 31.82
CA LYS A 33 -10.64 -6.54 32.28
C LYS A 33 -11.54 -7.22 33.31
N ASP A 34 -12.37 -6.48 34.05
CA ASP A 34 -13.01 -7.05 35.26
C ASP A 34 -14.53 -6.81 35.39
N ASN A 35 -15.17 -5.99 34.56
CA ASN A 35 -16.60 -5.63 34.71
C ASN A 35 -17.01 -5.10 36.11
N ILE A 36 -16.06 -4.80 37.00
CA ILE A 36 -16.32 -4.25 38.33
C ILE A 36 -16.51 -2.73 38.21
N ILE A 37 -17.71 -2.26 38.54
CA ILE A 37 -17.98 -0.83 38.71
C ILE A 37 -17.36 -0.38 40.03
N LYS A 38 -16.22 0.31 39.96
CA LYS A 38 -15.63 0.98 41.14
C LYS A 38 -16.37 2.29 41.38
N THR A 39 -16.84 2.50 42.61
CA THR A 39 -17.41 3.77 43.07
C THR A 39 -16.42 4.44 44.03
N TYR A 40 -16.24 5.75 43.88
CA TYR A 40 -15.30 6.51 44.71
C TYR A 40 -16.09 7.52 45.55
N LYS A 41 -15.72 7.70 46.82
CA LYS A 41 -16.11 8.92 47.54
C LYS A 41 -15.27 10.08 47.03
N PHE A 42 -15.76 11.32 47.17
CA PHE A 42 -15.05 12.49 46.66
C PHE A 42 -13.66 12.70 47.28
N ASN A 43 -13.49 12.30 48.54
CA ASN A 43 -12.20 12.26 49.24
C ASN A 43 -11.37 10.99 48.95
N GLN A 44 -11.86 10.12 48.08
CA GLN A 44 -11.21 8.89 47.60
C GLN A 44 -11.00 8.92 46.09
N LEU A 45 -11.19 10.07 45.43
CA LEU A 45 -10.90 10.19 44.01
C LEU A 45 -9.41 9.93 43.76
N PRO A 46 -9.03 9.33 42.62
CA PRO A 46 -7.63 9.04 42.35
C PRO A 46 -6.78 10.32 42.28
N ASN A 47 -5.65 10.37 43.00
CA ASN A 47 -4.70 11.50 42.92
C ASN A 47 -3.96 11.59 41.57
N LYS A 48 -4.33 10.78 40.58
CA LYS A 48 -3.70 10.71 39.25
C LYS A 48 -4.53 11.49 38.26
N ILE A 49 -4.02 12.63 37.78
CA ILE A 49 -4.68 13.49 36.80
C ILE A 49 -5.08 12.73 35.54
N GLY A 50 -4.20 11.85 35.03
CA GLY A 50 -4.50 11.02 33.87
C GLY A 50 -5.75 10.12 34.02
N TRP A 51 -6.23 9.84 35.24
CA TRP A 51 -7.51 9.16 35.43
C TRP A 51 -8.68 10.05 35.03
N TYR A 52 -8.70 11.31 35.47
CA TYR A 52 -9.77 12.26 35.14
C TYR A 52 -9.83 12.52 33.64
N LEU A 53 -8.67 12.67 33.00
CA LEU A 53 -8.57 12.92 31.56
C LEU A 53 -9.09 11.72 30.76
N ARG A 54 -8.61 10.51 31.06
CA ARG A 54 -9.07 9.29 30.37
C ARG A 54 -10.55 8.98 30.58
N CYS A 55 -11.16 9.46 31.67
CA CYS A 55 -12.56 9.25 31.97
C CYS A 55 -13.46 10.45 31.62
N GLY A 56 -12.92 11.53 31.03
CA GLY A 56 -13.70 12.72 30.66
C GLY A 56 -14.28 13.48 31.86
N HIS A 57 -13.67 13.38 33.05
CA HIS A 57 -14.17 13.96 34.30
C HIS A 57 -13.60 15.35 34.59
N ILE A 58 -13.68 16.24 33.61
CA ILE A 58 -13.01 17.55 33.61
C ILE A 58 -13.48 18.44 34.75
N ASN A 59 -14.79 18.56 34.94
CA ASN A 59 -15.34 19.40 36.01
C ASN A 59 -14.87 18.93 37.40
N GLN A 60 -14.66 17.62 37.58
CA GLN A 60 -14.14 17.07 38.83
C GLN A 60 -12.65 17.37 38.98
N LEU A 61 -11.88 17.36 37.89
CA LEU A 61 -10.48 17.78 37.87
C LEU A 61 -10.34 19.26 38.22
N LYS A 62 -11.14 20.15 37.58
CA LYS A 62 -11.19 21.59 37.88
C LYS A 62 -11.48 21.84 39.37
N GLN A 63 -12.54 21.24 39.90
CA GLN A 63 -12.90 21.33 41.32
C GLN A 63 -11.83 20.77 42.28
N ARG A 64 -11.03 19.79 41.82
CA ARG A 64 -9.94 19.24 42.61
C ARG A 64 -8.75 20.19 42.65
N ILE A 65 -8.38 20.77 41.51
CA ILE A 65 -7.30 21.77 41.40
C ILE A 65 -7.65 23.01 42.24
N GLU A 66 -8.85 23.57 42.09
CA GLU A 66 -9.29 24.74 42.88
C GLU A 66 -9.30 24.49 44.39
N ARG A 67 -9.55 23.24 44.82
CA ARG A 67 -9.45 22.89 46.23
C ARG A 67 -8.01 22.88 46.69
N GLU A 68 -7.13 22.21 45.94
CA GLU A 68 -5.72 22.11 46.31
C GLU A 68 -5.05 23.49 46.32
N GLU A 69 -5.40 24.38 45.39
CA GLU A 69 -4.97 25.79 45.40
C GLU A 69 -5.38 26.51 46.70
N LYS A 70 -6.61 26.30 47.17
CA LYS A 70 -7.09 26.90 48.44
C LYS A 70 -6.44 26.27 49.67
N GLU A 71 -6.19 24.96 49.64
CA GLU A 71 -5.52 24.25 50.74
C GLU A 71 -4.05 24.70 50.86
N LEU A 72 -3.35 24.90 49.74
CA LEU A 72 -1.99 25.43 49.70
C LEU A 72 -1.86 26.84 50.30
N GLN A 73 -2.90 27.67 50.21
CA GLN A 73 -2.89 29.01 50.81
C GLN A 73 -3.04 29.00 52.34
N LEU A 74 -3.52 27.89 52.92
CA LEU A 74 -3.88 27.81 54.34
C LEU A 74 -2.83 27.14 55.21
N ASP A 75 -2.01 26.24 54.68
CA ASP A 75 -1.04 25.47 55.49
C ASP A 75 0.10 24.87 54.63
N ASP A 76 1.34 25.31 54.86
CA ASP A 76 2.56 24.83 54.17
C ASP A 76 2.86 23.34 54.45
N SER A 77 2.23 22.73 55.46
CA SER A 77 2.56 21.38 55.92
C SER A 77 1.90 20.24 55.13
N PHE A 78 0.96 20.52 54.22
CA PHE A 78 0.13 19.49 53.54
C PHE A 78 0.68 18.92 52.22
N SER A 79 2.01 18.90 52.04
CA SER A 79 2.67 18.51 50.78
C SER A 79 2.38 17.09 50.26
N SER A 80 1.88 16.17 51.10
CA SER A 80 1.77 14.74 50.75
C SER A 80 0.53 14.34 49.94
N HIS A 81 -0.49 15.21 49.83
CA HIS A 81 -1.80 14.89 49.24
C HIS A 81 -2.12 15.63 47.92
N HIS A 82 -1.19 16.44 47.42
CA HIS A 82 -1.37 17.14 46.15
C HIS A 82 -1.48 16.17 44.96
N LEU A 83 -2.18 16.62 43.91
CA LEU A 83 -2.25 15.94 42.63
C LEU A 83 -0.83 15.56 42.20
N LYS A 84 -0.58 14.25 42.09
CA LYS A 84 0.73 13.76 41.68
C LYS A 84 0.88 14.01 40.19
N TRP A 85 1.45 15.17 39.87
CA TRP A 85 1.89 15.47 38.53
C TRP A 85 3.06 14.57 38.15
N ASN A 86 3.05 14.09 36.92
CA ASN A 86 4.23 13.49 36.33
C ASN A 86 4.28 13.86 34.87
N TYR A 87 5.49 13.84 34.33
CA TYR A 87 5.76 14.16 32.94
C TYR A 87 4.97 13.29 31.95
N LYS A 88 4.64 12.04 32.31
CA LYS A 88 3.76 11.18 31.50
C LYS A 88 2.36 11.79 31.32
N THR A 89 1.84 12.47 32.34
CA THR A 89 0.54 13.16 32.25
C THR A 89 0.65 14.40 31.37
N THR A 90 1.72 15.20 31.48
CA THR A 90 2.00 16.30 30.54
C THR A 90 1.95 15.79 29.11
N LYS A 91 2.66 14.69 28.86
CA LYS A 91 2.76 14.08 27.55
C LYS A 91 1.38 13.65 27.05
N ASP A 92 0.58 12.99 27.88
CA ASP A 92 -0.78 12.56 27.53
C ASP A 92 -1.67 13.78 27.18
N ILE A 93 -1.57 14.89 27.93
CA ILE A 93 -2.32 16.13 27.68
C ILE A 93 -1.89 16.81 26.38
N CYS A 94 -0.58 16.98 26.17
CA CYS A 94 -0.05 17.53 24.91
C CYS A 94 -0.27 16.59 23.71
N SER A 95 -0.67 15.34 23.96
CA SER A 95 -1.03 14.36 22.93
C SER A 95 -2.50 14.43 22.50
N PHE A 96 -3.29 15.37 23.02
CA PHE A 96 -4.69 15.51 22.64
C PHE A 96 -4.82 15.87 21.16
N ASN A 97 -5.74 15.17 20.48
CA ASN A 97 -6.11 15.53 19.12
C ASN A 97 -6.74 16.93 19.12
N GLY A 98 -6.28 17.81 18.23
CA GLY A 98 -6.73 19.20 18.13
C GLY A 98 -8.16 19.39 17.64
N GLN A 99 -8.84 18.31 17.22
CA GLN A 99 -10.23 18.36 16.75
C GLN A 99 -11.26 18.40 17.90
N ASP A 100 -10.86 18.10 19.14
CA ASP A 100 -11.75 18.05 20.28
C ASP A 100 -11.63 19.32 21.13
N GLU A 101 -12.61 20.23 20.99
CA GLU A 101 -12.68 21.48 21.74
C GLU A 101 -12.65 21.26 23.25
N GLN A 102 -13.22 20.14 23.72
CA GLN A 102 -13.21 19.80 25.13
C GLN A 102 -11.77 19.57 25.62
N ASN A 103 -10.94 18.88 24.84
CA ASN A 103 -9.53 18.65 25.19
C ASN A 103 -8.71 19.95 25.14
N LEU A 104 -9.00 20.83 24.18
CA LEU A 104 -8.37 22.15 24.11
C LEU A 104 -8.76 23.03 25.30
N GLU A 105 -10.03 23.00 25.75
CA GLU A 105 -10.50 23.72 26.92
C GLU A 105 -9.81 23.23 28.20
N ILE A 106 -9.62 21.91 28.35
CA ILE A 106 -8.83 21.35 29.46
C ILE A 106 -7.40 21.85 29.40
N PHE A 107 -6.79 21.80 28.21
CA PHE A 107 -5.42 22.24 28.03
C PHE A 107 -5.28 23.70 28.46
N ARG A 108 -6.12 24.60 27.93
CA ARG A 108 -6.15 26.04 28.29
C ARG A 108 -6.30 26.23 29.79
N TYR A 109 -7.25 25.53 30.42
CA TYR A 109 -7.45 25.62 31.87
C TYR A 109 -6.22 25.17 32.67
N LEU A 110 -5.66 24.01 32.34
CA LEU A 110 -4.48 23.48 33.05
C LEU A 110 -3.25 24.36 32.82
N PHE A 111 -3.11 24.90 31.61
CA PHE A 111 -2.02 25.77 31.23
C PHE A 111 -2.10 27.13 31.95
N GLU A 112 -3.29 27.72 32.04
CA GLU A 112 -3.53 28.97 32.78
C GLU A 112 -3.25 28.79 34.27
N LYS A 113 -3.62 27.64 34.84
CA LYS A 113 -3.43 27.37 36.27
C LYS A 113 -2.00 27.03 36.64
N ILE A 114 -1.32 26.21 35.83
CA ILE A 114 0.00 25.66 36.17
C ILE A 114 0.84 25.55 34.89
N PRO A 115 1.35 26.67 34.34
CA PRO A 115 2.12 26.67 33.09
C PRO A 115 3.44 25.89 33.20
N GLU A 116 4.02 25.79 34.40
CA GLU A 116 5.30 25.11 34.64
C GLU A 116 5.27 23.63 34.27
N TRP A 117 4.08 23.03 34.29
CA TRP A 117 3.83 21.65 33.90
C TRP A 117 4.15 21.35 32.44
N PHE A 118 4.21 22.40 31.61
CA PHE A 118 4.38 22.34 30.17
C PHE A 118 5.74 22.88 29.70
N ASN A 119 6.68 23.15 30.62
CA ASN A 119 8.02 23.68 30.29
C ASN A 119 8.98 22.66 29.67
N HIS A 120 8.54 21.42 29.41
CA HIS A 120 9.38 20.40 28.80
C HIS A 120 9.39 20.52 27.27
N PRO A 121 10.55 20.47 26.58
CA PRO A 121 10.67 20.59 25.11
C PRO A 121 9.73 19.65 24.34
N ASP A 122 9.61 18.41 24.81
CA ASP A 122 8.72 17.41 24.20
C ASP A 122 7.23 17.82 24.14
N CYS A 123 6.76 18.82 24.90
CA CYS A 123 5.38 19.29 24.79
C CYS A 123 5.08 19.79 23.36
N PHE A 124 6.02 20.52 22.76
CA PHE A 124 5.94 20.99 21.37
C PHE A 124 5.98 19.82 20.39
N LYS A 125 6.92 18.90 20.59
CA LYS A 125 7.03 17.68 19.79
C LYS A 125 5.72 16.89 19.83
N MET A 126 5.10 16.79 20.99
CA MET A 126 3.86 16.04 21.17
C MET A 126 2.68 16.72 20.46
N ALA A 127 2.52 18.03 20.67
CA ALA A 127 1.51 18.82 19.98
C ALA A 127 1.66 18.74 18.45
N ALA A 128 2.90 18.87 17.96
CA ALA A 128 3.24 18.72 16.54
C ALA A 128 2.92 17.31 16.01
N SER A 129 3.29 16.26 16.75
CA SER A 129 3.01 14.86 16.40
C SER A 129 1.53 14.47 16.41
N LYS A 130 0.67 15.37 16.89
CA LYS A 130 -0.79 15.23 16.91
C LYS A 130 -1.51 16.27 16.05
N GLY A 131 -0.75 17.14 15.38
CA GLY A 131 -1.30 18.20 14.55
C GLY A 131 -2.10 19.25 15.32
N ASN A 132 -1.87 19.41 16.62
CA ASN A 132 -2.63 20.34 17.44
C ASN A 132 -2.01 21.75 17.41
N ILE A 133 -2.37 22.52 16.37
CA ILE A 133 -1.82 23.87 16.11
C ILE A 133 -2.13 24.82 17.26
N GLU A 134 -3.33 24.74 17.84
CA GLU A 134 -3.75 25.64 18.91
C GLU A 134 -2.98 25.40 20.21
N ILE A 135 -2.77 24.14 20.61
CA ILE A 135 -1.88 23.82 21.74
C ILE A 135 -0.46 24.33 21.45
N PHE A 136 0.05 24.13 20.23
CA PHE A 136 1.39 24.59 19.87
C PHE A 136 1.52 26.11 19.97
N LYS A 137 0.54 26.88 19.47
CA LYS A 137 0.49 28.34 19.61
C LYS A 137 0.50 28.78 21.06
N ILE A 138 -0.37 28.20 21.90
CA ILE A 138 -0.41 28.52 23.34
C ILE A 138 0.95 28.27 24.01
N LEU A 139 1.61 27.14 23.67
CA LEU A 139 2.94 26.83 24.18
C LEU A 139 4.00 27.82 23.67
N ALA A 140 3.96 28.20 22.39
CA ALA A 140 4.94 29.08 21.74
C ALA A 140 4.82 30.55 22.19
N ASP A 141 3.60 31.02 22.41
CA ASP A 141 3.27 32.39 22.83
C ASP A 141 3.51 32.61 24.34
N ASN A 142 3.72 31.53 25.10
CA ASN A 142 3.90 31.63 26.54
C ASN A 142 5.23 32.31 26.92
N THR A 143 5.11 33.31 27.79
CA THR A 143 6.23 34.11 28.29
C THR A 143 6.54 33.84 29.76
N VAL A 144 5.76 33.01 30.47
CA VAL A 144 5.85 32.87 31.93
C VAL A 144 5.86 31.41 32.39
N PRO A 145 6.73 31.03 33.36
CA PRO A 145 7.90 31.75 33.88
C PRO A 145 9.19 31.51 33.08
N ILE A 146 9.23 30.49 32.22
CA ILE A 146 10.41 30.11 31.43
C ILE A 146 9.92 29.81 30.02
N LYS A 147 10.51 30.46 29.01
CA LYS A 147 10.23 30.12 27.61
C LYS A 147 10.85 28.76 27.31
N PRO A 148 10.05 27.69 27.14
CA PRO A 148 10.61 26.38 26.80
C PRO A 148 11.35 26.46 25.46
N SER A 149 12.58 25.93 25.43
CA SER A 149 13.28 25.70 24.16
C SER A 149 12.68 24.48 23.49
N PHE A 150 12.56 24.48 22.16
CA PHE A 150 12.18 23.31 21.38
C PHE A 150 12.99 23.24 20.09
N ASP A 151 13.15 22.03 19.54
CA ASP A 151 13.79 21.84 18.24
C ASP A 151 12.72 21.92 17.14
N MET A 152 12.74 23.01 16.38
CA MET A 152 11.83 23.24 15.27
C MET A 152 11.92 22.13 14.20
N ASN A 153 13.11 21.60 13.91
CA ASN A 153 13.27 20.55 12.90
C ASN A 153 12.63 19.24 13.39
N GLU A 154 12.78 18.92 14.67
CA GLU A 154 12.15 17.74 15.25
C GLU A 154 10.62 17.87 15.20
N CYS A 155 10.06 19.04 15.54
CA CYS A 155 8.63 19.31 15.44
C CYS A 155 8.08 19.14 14.02
N ILE A 156 8.76 19.72 13.01
CA ILE A 156 8.39 19.56 11.59
C ILE A 156 8.44 18.07 11.21
N GLN A 157 9.50 17.36 11.60
CA GLN A 157 9.68 15.96 11.27
C GLN A 157 8.55 15.09 11.84
N VAL A 158 8.20 15.26 13.12
CA VAL A 158 7.12 14.45 13.73
C VAL A 158 5.74 14.83 13.22
N ALA A 159 5.51 16.09 12.82
CA ALA A 159 4.26 16.49 12.18
C ALA A 159 4.08 15.80 10.82
N ILE A 160 5.13 15.80 9.99
CA ILE A 160 5.14 15.10 8.70
C ILE A 160 4.97 13.59 8.88
N GLN A 161 5.70 12.97 9.83
CA GLN A 161 5.57 11.54 10.11
C GLN A 161 4.18 11.15 10.65
N GLY A 162 3.54 12.05 11.38
CA GLY A 162 2.15 11.89 11.84
C GLY A 162 1.11 12.18 10.76
N MET A 163 1.52 12.58 9.54
CA MET A 163 0.64 13.07 8.48
C MET A 163 -0.26 14.25 8.92
N HIS A 164 0.27 15.09 9.80
CA HIS A 164 -0.36 16.33 10.23
C HIS A 164 0.12 17.49 9.36
N LEU A 165 -0.31 17.48 8.10
CA LEU A 165 0.26 18.32 7.05
C LEU A 165 0.02 19.81 7.28
N ASP A 166 -1.16 20.20 7.80
CA ASP A 166 -1.45 21.60 8.11
C ASP A 166 -0.54 22.12 9.26
N MET A 167 -0.22 21.27 10.24
CA MET A 167 0.77 21.60 11.28
C MET A 167 2.19 21.69 10.70
N ALA A 168 2.58 20.77 9.82
CA ALA A 168 3.88 20.81 9.18
C ALA A 168 4.06 22.10 8.36
N THR A 169 3.05 22.50 7.58
CA THR A 169 3.04 23.77 6.84
C THR A 169 3.17 24.96 7.79
N TYR A 170 2.36 25.02 8.85
CA TYR A 170 2.45 26.08 9.87
C TYR A 170 3.86 26.19 10.47
N LEU A 171 4.48 25.08 10.85
CA LEU A 171 5.82 25.07 11.41
C LEU A 171 6.91 25.47 10.41
N LEU A 172 6.75 25.10 9.13
CA LEU A 172 7.64 25.53 8.06
C LEU A 172 7.56 27.04 7.84
N GLU A 173 6.34 27.60 7.78
CA GLU A 173 6.11 29.04 7.66
C GLU A 173 6.72 29.80 8.85
N MET A 174 6.51 29.33 10.08
CA MET A 174 7.11 29.91 11.29
C MET A 174 8.64 29.92 11.28
N ASN A 175 9.26 29.02 10.52
CA ASN A 175 10.71 28.84 10.47
C ASN A 175 11.34 29.43 9.20
N ASP A 176 10.61 30.25 8.43
CA ASP A 176 11.01 30.72 7.09
C ASP A 176 11.49 29.57 6.18
N TYR A 177 10.86 28.40 6.32
CA TYR A 177 11.24 27.16 5.68
C TYR A 177 12.67 26.68 5.97
N LYS A 178 13.43 27.23 6.94
CA LYS A 178 14.83 26.84 7.26
C LYS A 178 14.93 25.45 7.90
N PHE A 179 14.71 24.39 7.13
CA PHE A 179 14.60 23.03 7.62
C PHE A 179 15.89 22.23 7.39
N LYS A 180 16.44 21.66 8.47
CA LYS A 180 17.60 20.76 8.41
C LYS A 180 17.14 19.32 8.46
N VAL A 181 17.25 18.63 7.32
CA VAL A 181 16.98 17.19 7.23
C VAL A 181 18.09 16.43 7.98
N THR A 182 17.77 15.92 9.17
CA THR A 182 18.69 15.08 9.97
C THR A 182 18.62 13.60 9.57
N SER A 183 17.48 13.17 9.02
CA SER A 183 17.24 11.79 8.61
C SER A 183 16.25 11.76 7.43
N ILE A 184 16.41 10.79 6.55
CA ILE A 184 15.52 10.58 5.40
C ILE A 184 14.11 10.27 5.93
N PHE A 185 13.09 10.90 5.35
CA PHE A 185 11.71 10.55 5.69
C PHE A 185 11.38 9.15 5.21
N SER A 186 11.46 8.20 6.14
CA SER A 186 10.79 6.91 5.96
C SER A 186 9.31 7.13 6.23
N ILE A 187 8.51 7.25 5.17
CA ILE A 187 7.05 7.22 5.30
C ILE A 187 6.71 5.77 5.69
N LYS A 188 6.68 5.51 7.00
CA LYS A 188 6.44 4.18 7.57
C LYS A 188 4.97 3.88 7.41
N GLY A 189 4.68 2.92 6.55
CA GLY A 189 3.33 2.48 6.28
C GLY A 189 2.99 2.55 4.81
N ALA A 190 1.95 1.82 4.49
CA ALA A 190 1.20 1.88 3.27
C ALA A 190 0.72 3.31 2.96
N LEU A 191 1.41 4.04 2.06
CA LEU A 191 0.93 5.34 1.55
C LEU A 191 -0.51 5.29 1.03
N PHE A 192 -0.93 4.11 0.57
CA PHE A 192 -2.30 3.80 0.16
C PHE A 192 -3.35 3.92 1.26
N LYS A 193 -2.98 4.16 2.52
CA LYS A 193 -3.93 4.44 3.61
C LYS A 193 -4.37 5.90 3.69
N TYR A 194 -3.68 6.81 3.00
CA TYR A 194 -3.98 8.24 3.02
C TYR A 194 -4.80 8.64 1.81
N SER A 195 -5.58 9.71 1.96
CA SER A 195 -6.34 10.26 0.84
C SER A 195 -5.39 10.85 -0.21
N GLN A 196 -5.82 10.88 -1.47
CA GLN A 196 -5.08 11.53 -2.55
C GLN A 196 -4.74 13.00 -2.20
N SER A 197 -5.67 13.72 -1.58
CA SER A 197 -5.48 15.10 -1.11
C SER A 197 -4.34 15.23 -0.09
N ASP A 198 -4.24 14.31 0.87
CA ASP A 198 -3.14 14.30 1.84
C ASP A 198 -1.79 14.01 1.16
N LEU A 199 -1.77 13.08 0.21
CA LEU A 199 -0.55 12.79 -0.54
C LEU A 199 -0.09 14.00 -1.38
N ILE A 200 -1.03 14.73 -2.00
CA ILE A 200 -0.75 15.99 -2.73
C ILE A 200 -0.16 17.04 -1.78
N LYS A 201 -0.79 17.26 -0.62
CA LYS A 201 -0.28 18.21 0.38
C LYS A 201 1.12 17.83 0.86
N LEU A 202 1.36 16.54 1.15
CA LEU A 202 2.67 16.05 1.57
C LEU A 202 3.72 16.26 0.46
N ALA A 203 3.35 15.98 -0.79
CA ALA A 203 4.21 16.17 -1.94
C ALA A 203 4.64 17.64 -2.06
N ARG A 204 3.69 18.58 -1.95
CA ARG A 204 3.96 20.03 -2.01
C ARG A 204 4.85 20.50 -0.88
N ILE A 205 4.61 20.03 0.36
CA ILE A 205 5.49 20.33 1.51
C ILE A 205 6.95 19.96 1.21
N PHE A 206 7.19 18.79 0.62
CA PHE A 206 8.55 18.37 0.27
C PHE A 206 9.17 19.22 -0.83
N ILE A 207 8.40 19.64 -1.84
CA ILE A 207 8.87 20.57 -2.88
C ILE A 207 9.22 21.91 -2.25
N ASP A 208 8.36 22.45 -1.39
CA ASP A 208 8.58 23.74 -0.73
C ASP A 208 9.82 23.72 0.17
N ILE A 209 10.09 22.61 0.87
CA ILE A 209 11.32 22.42 1.63
C ILE A 209 12.54 22.49 0.70
N VAL A 210 12.55 21.74 -0.41
CA VAL A 210 13.70 21.72 -1.34
C VAL A 210 13.90 23.11 -1.97
N LYS A 211 12.82 23.72 -2.46
CA LYS A 211 12.84 25.05 -3.11
C LYS A 211 13.39 26.14 -2.19
N ASN A 212 13.06 26.12 -0.91
CA ASN A 212 13.51 27.12 0.06
C ASN A 212 14.81 26.75 0.78
N ASN A 213 15.42 25.59 0.51
CA ASN A 213 16.67 25.16 1.14
C ASN A 213 17.66 24.57 0.12
N GLU A 214 18.59 25.38 -0.36
CA GLU A 214 19.63 24.97 -1.33
C GLU A 214 20.46 23.74 -0.89
N ARG A 215 20.57 23.50 0.42
CA ARG A 215 21.33 22.37 0.98
C ARG A 215 20.56 21.04 0.99
N VAL A 216 19.24 21.09 0.80
CA VAL A 216 18.33 19.94 0.87
C VAL A 216 17.91 19.55 -0.53
N THR A 217 18.35 18.39 -0.97
CA THR A 217 17.93 17.78 -2.23
C THR A 217 16.76 16.83 -2.00
N MET A 218 15.87 16.66 -2.98
CA MET A 218 14.75 15.72 -2.87
C MET A 218 15.20 14.30 -2.53
N GLU A 219 16.34 13.84 -3.05
CA GLU A 219 16.88 12.51 -2.74
C GLU A 219 17.21 12.32 -1.23
N LYS A 220 17.75 13.36 -0.59
CA LYS A 220 18.05 13.38 0.86
C LYS A 220 16.78 13.44 1.69
N LEU A 221 15.74 14.09 1.19
CA LEU A 221 14.47 14.24 1.88
C LEU A 221 13.63 12.97 1.77
N CYS A 222 13.42 12.50 0.54
CA CYS A 222 12.64 11.32 0.19
C CYS A 222 13.20 10.69 -1.11
N ARG A 223 14.10 9.70 -0.98
CA ARG A 223 14.75 9.03 -2.12
C ARG A 223 13.79 8.49 -3.19
N GLN A 224 12.58 8.12 -2.79
CA GLN A 224 11.56 7.56 -3.68
C GLN A 224 10.38 8.53 -3.84
N TYR A 225 10.64 9.83 -3.77
CA TYR A 225 9.62 10.87 -3.84
C TYR A 225 8.71 10.72 -5.05
N PHE A 226 9.30 10.63 -6.24
CA PHE A 226 8.53 10.52 -7.47
C PHE A 226 7.67 9.24 -7.49
N TYR A 227 8.32 8.10 -7.30
CA TYR A 227 7.66 6.79 -7.39
C TYR A 227 6.61 6.57 -6.30
N LYS A 228 6.99 6.78 -5.04
CA LYS A 228 6.11 6.43 -3.91
C LYS A 228 5.04 7.49 -3.66
N LEU A 229 5.35 8.76 -3.92
CA LEU A 229 4.46 9.86 -3.56
C LEU A 229 3.81 10.51 -4.78
N LEU A 230 4.58 11.06 -5.73
CA LEU A 230 4.00 11.79 -6.86
C LEU A 230 3.12 10.93 -7.76
N LEU A 231 3.57 9.73 -8.15
CA LEU A 231 2.75 8.84 -8.99
C LEU A 231 1.45 8.41 -8.28
N ALA A 232 1.50 8.22 -6.96
CA ALA A 232 0.32 7.90 -6.16
C ALA A 232 -0.68 9.06 -6.08
N THR A 233 -0.21 10.32 -6.23
CA THR A 233 -1.11 11.49 -6.23
C THR A 233 -1.91 11.63 -7.51
N ARG A 234 -1.42 11.14 -8.66
CA ARG A 234 -2.01 11.37 -9.99
C ARG A 234 -2.38 12.85 -10.26
N ASP A 235 -1.64 13.78 -9.66
CA ASP A 235 -1.87 15.21 -9.77
C ASP A 235 -0.78 15.88 -10.61
N ILE A 236 -1.08 16.13 -11.89
CA ILE A 236 -0.11 16.69 -12.84
C ILE A 236 0.39 18.07 -12.39
N GLU A 237 -0.44 18.86 -11.72
CA GLU A 237 -0.07 20.19 -11.25
C GLU A 237 1.03 20.12 -10.17
N THR A 238 0.97 19.12 -9.28
CA THR A 238 2.05 18.88 -8.33
C THR A 238 3.32 18.36 -9.01
N VAL A 239 3.22 17.56 -10.08
CA VAL A 239 4.40 17.15 -10.88
C VAL A 239 5.04 18.35 -11.58
N LYS A 240 4.24 19.22 -12.23
CA LYS A 240 4.72 20.48 -12.83
C LYS A 240 5.39 21.37 -11.78
N TYR A 241 4.79 21.48 -10.60
CA TYR A 241 5.35 22.23 -9.48
C TYR A 241 6.71 21.66 -9.01
N ALA A 242 6.84 20.33 -8.99
CA ALA A 242 8.08 19.65 -8.67
C ALA A 242 9.16 19.84 -9.75
N HIS A 243 8.77 19.76 -11.03
CA HIS A 243 9.67 19.76 -12.19
C HIS A 243 10.63 20.96 -12.19
N ALA A 244 10.16 22.14 -11.78
CA ALA A 244 11.00 23.34 -11.70
C ALA A 244 12.15 23.23 -10.66
N ASN A 245 12.08 22.30 -9.72
CA ASN A 245 13.00 22.20 -8.57
C ASN A 245 13.62 20.80 -8.43
N TYR A 246 13.21 19.83 -9.25
CA TYR A 246 13.62 18.44 -9.14
C TYR A 246 13.66 17.77 -10.52
N TYR A 247 14.85 17.32 -10.90
CA TYR A 247 15.03 16.47 -12.07
C TYR A 247 14.64 15.03 -11.72
N VAL A 248 13.71 14.47 -12.50
CA VAL A 248 13.34 13.06 -12.44
C VAL A 248 13.99 12.38 -13.62
N ASP A 249 14.78 11.36 -13.35
CA ASP A 249 15.20 10.42 -14.38
C ASP A 249 14.00 9.54 -14.77
N THR A 250 13.16 10.05 -15.66
CA THR A 250 11.94 9.36 -16.12
C THR A 250 12.26 8.06 -16.82
N GLU A 251 13.40 8.00 -17.52
CA GLU A 251 13.93 6.81 -18.18
C GLU A 251 14.19 5.70 -17.16
N PHE A 252 14.85 6.01 -16.05
CA PHE A 252 15.08 5.00 -15.01
C PHE A 252 13.82 4.68 -14.21
N TYR A 253 13.08 5.68 -13.72
CA TYR A 253 12.08 5.42 -12.67
C TYR A 253 10.75 4.87 -13.18
N LEU A 254 10.22 5.35 -14.31
CA LEU A 254 8.89 4.92 -14.77
C LEU A 254 8.87 3.39 -15.06
N PRO A 255 9.78 2.82 -15.87
CA PRO A 255 9.85 1.39 -16.11
C PRO A 255 9.81 0.53 -14.86
N HIS A 256 10.75 0.78 -13.94
CA HIS A 256 10.94 -0.05 -12.73
C HIS A 256 9.70 -0.03 -11.85
N SER A 257 9.01 1.11 -11.82
CA SER A 257 7.77 1.31 -11.06
C SER A 257 6.62 0.49 -11.61
N TYR A 258 6.55 0.40 -12.95
CA TYR A 258 5.43 -0.20 -13.66
C TYR A 258 5.61 -1.67 -14.01
N VAL A 259 6.85 -2.21 -13.98
CA VAL A 259 7.07 -3.66 -14.06
C VAL A 259 6.23 -4.41 -13.04
N TYR A 260 6.10 -3.87 -11.82
CA TYR A 260 5.24 -4.49 -10.80
C TYR A 260 3.78 -4.59 -11.26
N TYR A 261 3.24 -3.54 -11.88
CA TYR A 261 1.87 -3.54 -12.39
C TYR A 261 1.71 -4.34 -13.68
N LEU A 262 2.72 -4.41 -14.55
CA LEU A 262 2.71 -5.31 -15.71
C LEU A 262 2.70 -6.80 -15.30
N ARG A 263 3.29 -7.12 -14.13
CA ARG A 263 3.29 -8.48 -13.55
C ARG A 263 2.02 -8.82 -12.78
N LYS A 264 1.44 -7.85 -12.08
CA LYS A 264 0.31 -8.07 -11.16
C LYS A 264 -1.04 -7.64 -11.75
N GLY A 265 -1.01 -6.87 -12.83
CA GLY A 265 -2.13 -6.07 -13.30
C GLY A 265 -2.29 -4.75 -12.53
N ALA A 266 -3.15 -3.90 -13.06
CA ALA A 266 -3.54 -2.65 -12.41
C ALA A 266 -4.43 -2.93 -11.17
N PRO A 267 -4.37 -2.09 -10.12
CA PRO A 267 -5.30 -2.18 -8.99
C PRO A 267 -6.76 -2.08 -9.45
N LYS A 268 -7.66 -2.84 -8.82
CA LYS A 268 -9.09 -2.89 -9.19
C LYS A 268 -9.77 -1.52 -9.19
N ASP A 269 -9.44 -0.67 -8.21
CA ASP A 269 -10.05 0.65 -8.05
C ASP A 269 -9.29 1.76 -8.83
N MET A 270 -8.38 1.38 -9.73
CA MET A 270 -7.66 2.35 -10.56
C MET A 270 -8.48 2.69 -11.79
N ASP A 271 -8.87 3.96 -11.93
CA ASP A 271 -9.28 4.51 -13.22
C ASP A 271 -8.08 4.47 -14.19
N LEU A 272 -8.14 3.56 -15.15
CA LEU A 272 -7.05 3.27 -16.08
C LEU A 272 -6.87 4.36 -17.12
N ASP A 273 -7.96 4.96 -17.61
CA ASP A 273 -7.90 6.01 -18.62
C ASP A 273 -7.31 7.28 -18.00
N GLN A 274 -7.80 7.69 -16.80
CA GLN A 274 -7.23 8.82 -16.07
C GLN A 274 -5.75 8.60 -15.73
N HIS A 275 -5.38 7.38 -15.33
CA HIS A 275 -3.99 7.05 -15.02
C HIS A 275 -3.09 7.08 -16.27
N LEU A 276 -3.59 6.60 -17.42
CA LEU A 276 -2.89 6.65 -18.69
C LEU A 276 -2.67 8.10 -19.15
N ASP A 277 -3.72 8.93 -19.09
CA ASP A 277 -3.64 10.36 -19.40
C ASP A 277 -2.67 11.10 -18.49
N PHE A 278 -2.64 10.75 -17.20
CA PHE A 278 -1.67 11.30 -16.26
C PHE A 278 -0.23 10.95 -16.66
N ILE A 279 0.06 9.68 -17.00
CA ILE A 279 1.41 9.29 -17.43
C ILE A 279 1.80 9.98 -18.74
N LYS A 280 0.89 10.08 -19.71
CA LYS A 280 1.16 10.82 -20.97
C LYS A 280 1.55 12.27 -20.69
N GLN A 281 0.81 12.95 -19.83
CA GLN A 281 1.14 14.32 -19.43
C GLN A 281 2.48 14.42 -18.70
N VAL A 282 2.84 13.42 -17.89
CA VAL A 282 4.16 13.34 -17.27
C VAL A 282 5.24 13.19 -18.34
N LEU A 283 5.12 12.24 -19.27
CA LEU A 283 6.11 12.03 -20.33
C LEU A 283 6.30 13.28 -21.20
N GLN A 284 5.19 13.94 -21.57
CA GLN A 284 5.20 15.21 -22.30
C GLN A 284 5.91 16.31 -21.53
N LEU A 285 5.73 16.39 -20.20
CA LEU A 285 6.39 17.40 -19.37
C LEU A 285 7.92 17.25 -19.34
N PHE A 286 8.42 16.04 -19.52
CA PHE A 286 9.85 15.72 -19.54
C PHE A 286 10.41 15.60 -20.97
N ASP A 287 9.73 16.19 -21.97
CA ASP A 287 10.11 16.17 -23.40
C ASP A 287 10.51 14.77 -23.90
N THR A 288 9.86 13.74 -23.36
CA THR A 288 10.10 12.36 -23.79
C THR A 288 9.14 12.08 -24.94
N ASP A 289 9.64 12.15 -26.17
CA ASP A 289 8.90 11.76 -27.37
C ASP A 289 8.54 10.28 -27.27
N PHE A 290 7.30 10.03 -26.87
CA PHE A 290 6.78 8.71 -26.62
C PHE A 290 5.65 8.40 -27.60
N GLU A 291 6.03 8.04 -28.81
CA GLU A 291 5.12 7.39 -29.76
C GLU A 291 5.25 5.87 -29.62
N THR A 292 4.12 5.19 -29.44
CA THR A 292 4.07 3.73 -29.44
C THR A 292 3.16 3.23 -30.54
N ASP A 293 3.76 2.63 -31.56
CA ASP A 293 3.05 1.85 -32.58
C ASP A 293 2.17 0.74 -31.95
N LEU A 294 2.60 0.22 -30.79
CA LEU A 294 1.90 -0.82 -30.02
C LEU A 294 0.51 -0.39 -29.52
N GLN A 295 0.25 0.91 -29.35
CA GLN A 295 -1.09 1.35 -28.93
C GLN A 295 -2.13 1.15 -30.03
N ASN A 296 -1.72 1.26 -31.30
CA ASN A 296 -2.64 1.18 -32.43
C ASN A 296 -3.18 -0.24 -32.64
N MET A 297 -2.48 -1.25 -32.11
CA MET A 297 -2.82 -2.68 -32.21
C MET A 297 -3.96 -3.14 -31.28
N VAL A 298 -4.35 -2.33 -30.29
CA VAL A 298 -5.42 -2.69 -29.35
C VAL A 298 -6.77 -2.31 -29.94
N THR A 299 -7.77 -3.19 -29.77
CA THR A 299 -9.14 -2.94 -30.23
C THR A 299 -9.71 -1.68 -29.59
N ASP A 300 -10.40 -0.84 -30.38
CA ASP A 300 -11.02 0.39 -29.88
C ASP A 300 -12.45 0.15 -29.35
N GLU A 301 -13.06 -0.99 -29.71
CA GLU A 301 -14.40 -1.36 -29.28
C GLU A 301 -14.46 -1.65 -27.78
N GLU A 302 -15.29 -0.90 -27.05
CA GLU A 302 -15.54 -1.12 -25.63
C GLU A 302 -16.39 -2.38 -25.42
N MET A 303 -15.73 -3.50 -25.09
CA MET A 303 -16.39 -4.71 -24.60
C MET A 303 -16.32 -4.78 -23.07
N ASP A 304 -17.32 -4.22 -22.40
CA ASP A 304 -17.41 -4.16 -20.93
C ASP A 304 -17.86 -5.49 -20.26
N SER A 305 -17.95 -6.60 -21.00
CA SER A 305 -18.89 -7.68 -20.64
C SER A 305 -18.34 -8.92 -19.90
N ILE A 306 -17.08 -8.98 -19.47
CA ILE A 306 -16.55 -10.20 -18.80
C ILE A 306 -16.80 -10.22 -17.27
N GLU A 307 -17.07 -9.10 -16.62
CA GLU A 307 -17.03 -9.01 -15.15
C GLU A 307 -18.06 -9.90 -14.42
N LYS A 308 -19.22 -10.19 -15.01
CA LYS A 308 -20.33 -10.85 -14.31
C LYS A 308 -20.09 -12.31 -13.91
N ASN A 309 -19.14 -13.01 -14.54
CA ASN A 309 -18.86 -14.41 -14.22
C ASN A 309 -17.68 -14.59 -13.25
N LEU A 310 -16.87 -13.56 -13.00
CA LEU A 310 -15.63 -13.64 -12.22
C LEU A 310 -15.84 -13.49 -10.70
N GLU A 311 -16.96 -12.91 -10.26
CA GLU A 311 -17.22 -12.68 -8.82
C GLU A 311 -17.29 -13.99 -8.01
N LYS A 312 -17.68 -15.11 -8.62
CA LYS A 312 -17.83 -16.41 -7.93
C LYS A 312 -16.50 -17.11 -7.63
N ASP A 313 -15.46 -16.87 -8.43
CA ASP A 313 -14.17 -17.54 -8.27
C ASP A 313 -13.22 -16.81 -7.31
N GLN A 314 -13.49 -15.54 -7.01
CA GLN A 314 -12.60 -14.68 -6.22
C GLN A 314 -12.77 -14.86 -4.69
N GLU A 315 -13.90 -15.36 -4.21
CA GLU A 315 -14.14 -15.55 -2.77
C GLU A 315 -13.17 -16.56 -2.12
N ASN A 316 -12.59 -17.49 -2.89
CA ASN A 316 -11.67 -18.51 -2.36
C ASN A 316 -10.22 -18.02 -2.14
N TYR A 317 -9.82 -16.86 -2.67
CA TYR A 317 -8.43 -16.39 -2.62
C TYR A 317 -8.12 -15.39 -1.50
N HIS A 318 -9.13 -14.90 -0.76
CA HIS A 318 -8.97 -13.80 0.19
C HIS A 318 -8.15 -14.10 1.46
N ASN A 319 -7.78 -15.36 1.74
CA ASN A 319 -7.13 -15.74 3.01
C ASN A 319 -5.59 -15.70 3.02
N ASN A 320 -4.93 -15.56 1.87
CA ASN A 320 -3.51 -15.27 1.84
C ASN A 320 -3.38 -13.84 1.32
N GLY A 321 -2.74 -12.93 2.08
CA GLY A 321 -2.50 -11.54 1.69
C GLY A 321 -1.63 -11.33 0.43
N ASN A 322 -1.60 -12.32 -0.46
CA ASN A 322 -1.14 -12.22 -1.84
C ASN A 322 -2.21 -11.53 -2.67
N TYR A 323 -1.87 -10.32 -3.10
CA TYR A 323 -2.48 -9.54 -4.19
C TYR A 323 -3.31 -10.38 -5.17
N CYS A 324 -4.57 -9.99 -5.39
CA CYS A 324 -5.42 -10.55 -6.45
C CYS A 324 -4.72 -10.38 -7.79
N TYR A 325 -4.16 -11.47 -8.31
CA TYR A 325 -3.70 -11.52 -9.68
C TYR A 325 -4.90 -11.58 -10.62
N PHE A 326 -4.77 -11.03 -11.82
CA PHE A 326 -5.66 -11.34 -12.94
C PHE A 326 -5.43 -12.79 -13.38
N ASP A 327 -5.89 -13.74 -12.58
CA ASP A 327 -5.55 -15.16 -12.72
C ASP A 327 -6.48 -15.92 -13.67
N SER A 328 -7.65 -15.38 -14.00
CA SER A 328 -8.55 -15.99 -14.97
C SER A 328 -7.98 -15.98 -16.39
N LEU A 329 -8.26 -17.03 -17.17
CA LEU A 329 -7.97 -17.11 -18.62
C LEU A 329 -8.67 -16.04 -19.45
N SER A 330 -9.58 -15.29 -18.84
CA SER A 330 -10.29 -14.21 -19.50
C SER A 330 -9.31 -13.19 -20.08
N GLN A 331 -9.56 -12.83 -21.33
CA GLN A 331 -8.99 -11.64 -21.95
C GLN A 331 -9.22 -10.43 -21.04
N LEU A 332 -8.27 -9.50 -21.05
CA LEU A 332 -8.40 -8.20 -20.40
C LEU A 332 -9.56 -7.43 -21.02
N SER A 333 -10.19 -6.52 -20.26
CA SER A 333 -11.11 -5.55 -20.87
C SER A 333 -10.38 -4.69 -21.90
N THR A 334 -11.10 -3.99 -22.77
CA THR A 334 -10.51 -3.06 -23.74
C THR A 334 -9.65 -2.01 -23.03
N LYS A 335 -10.16 -1.41 -21.95
CA LYS A 335 -9.43 -0.43 -21.14
C LYS A 335 -8.15 -1.00 -20.52
N GLN A 336 -8.23 -2.22 -19.97
CA GLN A 336 -7.07 -2.92 -19.42
C GLN A 336 -6.05 -3.27 -20.48
N SER A 337 -6.49 -3.67 -21.68
CA SER A 337 -5.62 -3.97 -22.82
C SER A 337 -4.87 -2.72 -23.28
N ARG A 338 -5.57 -1.59 -23.47
CA ARG A 338 -4.95 -0.31 -23.85
C ARG A 338 -3.94 0.16 -22.82
N TRP A 339 -4.33 0.12 -21.55
CA TRP A 339 -3.45 0.45 -20.44
C TRP A 339 -2.21 -0.45 -20.42
N TYR A 340 -2.40 -1.77 -20.50
CA TYR A 340 -1.30 -2.74 -20.47
C TYR A 340 -0.34 -2.53 -21.63
N MET A 341 -0.86 -2.33 -22.83
CA MET A 341 -0.05 -2.11 -24.03
C MET A 341 0.69 -0.79 -24.01
N PHE A 342 0.08 0.27 -23.47
CA PHE A 342 0.81 1.51 -23.23
C PHE A 342 1.97 1.31 -22.26
N MET A 343 1.70 0.69 -21.10
CA MET A 343 2.73 0.43 -20.09
C MET A 343 3.83 -0.51 -20.62
N PHE A 344 3.43 -1.49 -21.41
CA PHE A 344 4.33 -2.43 -22.06
C PHE A 344 5.18 -1.72 -23.11
N GLY A 345 4.58 -0.89 -23.97
CA GLY A 345 5.30 -0.08 -24.96
C GLY A 345 6.29 0.87 -24.30
N MET A 346 5.92 1.50 -23.18
CA MET A 346 6.82 2.38 -22.40
C MET A 346 8.08 1.66 -21.97
N TYR A 347 7.92 0.40 -21.64
CA TYR A 347 9.00 -0.44 -21.21
C TYR A 347 9.75 -1.08 -22.38
N PHE A 348 9.06 -1.36 -23.49
CA PHE A 348 9.59 -2.04 -24.66
C PHE A 348 10.53 -1.15 -25.47
N ASN A 349 10.16 0.13 -25.65
CA ASN A 349 10.85 1.10 -26.50
C ASN A 349 12.12 1.67 -25.86
N GLN A 350 12.29 1.54 -24.55
CA GLN A 350 13.55 1.90 -23.95
C GLN A 350 14.60 0.85 -24.35
N GLU A 351 15.61 1.29 -25.09
CA GLU A 351 16.84 0.52 -25.34
C GLU A 351 17.57 0.28 -24.00
N LEU A 352 17.05 -0.62 -23.17
CA LEU A 352 17.65 -1.07 -21.91
C LEU A 352 18.91 -1.93 -22.14
N ASN A 353 19.67 -1.62 -23.20
CA ASN A 353 20.92 -2.28 -23.59
C ASN A 353 22.04 -2.12 -22.54
N ALA A 354 21.87 -1.27 -21.52
CA ALA A 354 22.93 -0.96 -20.57
C ALA A 354 22.89 -1.75 -19.24
N HIS A 355 21.80 -2.45 -18.88
CA HIS A 355 21.69 -3.07 -17.54
C HIS A 355 21.42 -4.59 -17.60
N GLN A 356 22.50 -5.37 -17.52
CA GLN A 356 22.54 -6.84 -17.65
C GLN A 356 21.71 -7.65 -16.63
N ASN A 357 21.04 -7.02 -15.66
CA ASN A 357 20.28 -7.73 -14.62
C ASN A 357 18.76 -7.70 -14.80
N ILE A 358 18.24 -7.02 -15.83
CA ILE A 358 16.79 -6.87 -15.98
C ILE A 358 16.14 -8.17 -16.48
N GLU A 359 16.88 -9.06 -17.17
CA GLU A 359 16.39 -10.36 -17.70
C GLU A 359 15.49 -11.14 -16.73
N SER A 360 15.82 -11.14 -15.43
CA SER A 360 15.04 -11.85 -14.41
C SER A 360 13.61 -11.30 -14.22
N TYR A 361 13.39 -10.00 -14.42
CA TYR A 361 12.08 -9.37 -14.25
C TYR A 361 11.13 -9.66 -15.43
N TRP A 362 11.67 -9.86 -16.63
CA TRP A 362 10.88 -10.08 -17.86
C TRP A 362 10.26 -11.47 -17.95
N ARG A 363 10.86 -12.46 -17.30
CA ARG A 363 10.42 -13.87 -17.38
C ARG A 363 9.02 -14.13 -16.84
N ASP A 364 8.33 -13.13 -16.29
CA ASP A 364 6.98 -13.31 -15.72
C ASP A 364 6.04 -12.15 -16.12
N LEU A 365 5.84 -11.89 -17.41
CA LEU A 365 4.80 -10.96 -17.90
C LEU A 365 3.59 -11.73 -18.46
N PRO A 366 2.85 -12.52 -17.66
CA PRO A 366 1.83 -13.43 -18.17
C PRO A 366 0.61 -12.73 -18.79
N HIS A 367 0.40 -11.44 -18.48
CA HIS A 367 -0.78 -10.70 -18.92
C HIS A 367 -0.68 -10.18 -20.35
N ILE A 368 0.52 -10.18 -20.97
CA ILE A 368 0.69 -9.71 -22.35
C ILE A 368 -0.16 -10.53 -23.33
N PHE A 369 -0.28 -11.84 -23.12
CA PHE A 369 -1.10 -12.72 -23.95
C PHE A 369 -2.61 -12.63 -23.67
N LYS A 370 -3.02 -11.80 -22.70
CA LYS A 370 -4.43 -11.53 -22.39
C LYS A 370 -4.92 -10.22 -23.01
N VAL A 371 -4.02 -9.43 -23.58
CA VAL A 371 -4.34 -8.20 -24.30
C VAL A 371 -5.22 -8.53 -25.50
N ARG A 372 -6.27 -7.74 -25.70
CA ARG A 372 -7.07 -7.78 -26.92
C ARG A 372 -6.32 -7.06 -28.03
N VAL A 373 -5.90 -7.83 -29.03
CA VAL A 373 -5.35 -7.30 -30.28
C VAL A 373 -6.48 -7.27 -31.29
N LYS A 374 -6.55 -6.21 -32.08
CA LYS A 374 -7.52 -6.06 -33.16
C LYS A 374 -7.53 -7.30 -34.06
N ASP A 375 -8.73 -7.84 -34.26
CA ASP A 375 -9.00 -8.73 -35.37
C ASP A 375 -9.44 -7.84 -36.51
N GLU A 376 -8.77 -7.94 -37.67
CA GLU A 376 -9.29 -7.33 -38.88
C GLU A 376 -10.69 -7.89 -39.08
N GLU A 377 -11.68 -7.01 -39.16
CA GLU A 377 -13.05 -7.38 -39.49
C GLU A 377 -13.00 -8.14 -40.82
N LYS A 378 -13.15 -9.46 -40.76
CA LYS A 378 -13.38 -10.25 -41.96
C LYS A 378 -14.79 -9.87 -42.37
N ASP A 379 -14.92 -9.24 -43.54
CA ASP A 379 -16.22 -8.99 -44.16
C ASP A 379 -17.04 -10.29 -44.07
N ASP A 380 -18.18 -10.24 -43.36
CA ASP A 380 -18.99 -11.40 -42.92
C ASP A 380 -19.48 -12.32 -44.07
N ASP A 381 -19.18 -11.97 -45.32
CA ASP A 381 -19.65 -12.64 -46.54
C ASP A 381 -18.72 -13.76 -47.05
N GLU A 382 -17.53 -14.01 -46.47
CA GLU A 382 -16.58 -15.05 -46.94
C GLU A 382 -16.42 -16.28 -46.02
N GLU A 383 -17.29 -17.29 -46.23
CA GLU A 383 -17.12 -18.75 -46.04
C GLU A 383 -16.70 -19.37 -44.67
N GLU A 384 -17.56 -20.27 -44.18
CA GLU A 384 -17.48 -21.04 -42.90
C GLU A 384 -16.34 -22.07 -42.76
N ASP A 385 -15.52 -22.35 -43.79
CA ASP A 385 -14.58 -23.49 -43.76
C ASP A 385 -13.08 -23.10 -43.84
N LYS A 386 -12.74 -21.81 -43.84
CA LYS A 386 -11.31 -21.40 -43.85
C LYS A 386 -10.74 -21.53 -42.44
N GLU A 387 -9.70 -22.37 -42.31
CA GLU A 387 -8.84 -22.48 -41.13
C GLU A 387 -8.59 -21.07 -40.55
N GLU A 388 -8.99 -20.82 -39.31
CA GLU A 388 -9.09 -19.47 -38.73
C GLU A 388 -7.69 -18.87 -38.56
N TRP A 389 -7.20 -18.21 -39.61
CA TRP A 389 -5.93 -17.50 -39.56
C TRP A 389 -6.07 -16.21 -38.76
N PRO A 390 -5.07 -15.88 -37.92
CA PRO A 390 -5.02 -14.61 -37.19
C PRO A 390 -5.00 -13.43 -38.17
N SER A 391 -5.52 -12.29 -37.71
CA SER A 391 -5.31 -11.01 -38.40
C SER A 391 -3.81 -10.71 -38.54
N GLN A 392 -3.45 -9.92 -39.55
CA GLN A 392 -2.07 -9.47 -39.76
C GLN A 392 -1.51 -8.77 -38.51
N GLU A 393 -2.34 -8.01 -37.78
CA GLU A 393 -1.95 -7.32 -36.55
C GLU A 393 -1.64 -8.27 -35.38
N LYS A 394 -2.38 -9.38 -35.25
CA LYS A 394 -2.08 -10.43 -34.26
C LYS A 394 -0.76 -11.13 -34.57
N GLU A 395 -0.50 -11.40 -35.84
CA GLU A 395 0.79 -11.96 -36.28
C GLU A 395 1.94 -11.01 -35.93
N GLU A 396 1.82 -9.73 -36.30
CA GLU A 396 2.83 -8.71 -36.00
C GLU A 396 3.07 -8.57 -34.48
N PHE A 397 2.01 -8.58 -33.68
CA PHE A 397 2.10 -8.53 -32.23
C PHE A 397 2.88 -9.72 -31.65
N ILE A 398 2.54 -10.94 -32.06
CA ILE A 398 3.21 -12.16 -31.59
C ILE A 398 4.67 -12.19 -32.04
N MET A 399 4.95 -11.69 -33.24
CA MET A 399 6.31 -11.52 -33.74
C MET A 399 7.12 -10.55 -32.90
N LYS A 400 6.59 -9.37 -32.56
CA LYS A 400 7.25 -8.40 -31.66
C LYS A 400 7.54 -9.00 -30.28
N ILE A 401 6.62 -9.78 -29.72
CA ILE A 401 6.85 -10.50 -28.46
C ILE A 401 7.96 -11.55 -28.62
N CYS A 402 7.93 -12.32 -29.71
CA CYS A 402 8.91 -13.36 -29.97
C CYS A 402 10.32 -12.80 -30.18
N GLU A 403 10.46 -11.69 -30.89
CA GLU A 403 11.73 -11.01 -31.11
C GLU A 403 12.34 -10.53 -29.79
N LYS A 404 11.50 -10.03 -28.87
CA LYS A 404 11.95 -9.48 -27.59
C LYS A 404 12.24 -10.52 -26.53
N PHE A 405 11.37 -11.53 -26.39
CA PHE A 405 11.43 -12.51 -25.29
C PHE A 405 11.81 -13.92 -25.73
N GLY A 406 11.92 -14.15 -27.02
CA GLY A 406 12.17 -15.47 -27.58
C GLY A 406 10.93 -16.36 -27.63
N LYS A 407 11.06 -17.45 -28.38
CA LYS A 407 10.01 -18.48 -28.56
C LYS A 407 9.65 -19.16 -27.24
N GLU A 408 10.65 -19.37 -26.38
CA GLU A 408 10.50 -20.00 -25.07
C GLU A 408 9.47 -19.26 -24.20
N PHE A 409 9.48 -17.92 -24.23
CA PHE A 409 8.52 -17.11 -23.47
C PHE A 409 7.09 -17.37 -23.93
N ILE A 410 6.84 -17.39 -25.24
CA ILE A 410 5.50 -17.63 -25.79
C ILE A 410 5.03 -19.05 -25.47
N ILE A 411 5.91 -20.03 -25.55
CA ILE A 411 5.62 -21.43 -25.22
C ILE A 411 5.23 -21.63 -23.75
N ASN A 412 5.82 -20.84 -22.84
CA ASN A 412 5.60 -20.98 -21.41
C ASN A 412 4.47 -20.10 -20.84
N HIS A 413 4.04 -19.08 -21.59
CA HIS A 413 3.08 -18.07 -21.12
C HIS A 413 1.90 -17.81 -22.08
N GLY A 414 1.99 -18.17 -23.35
CA GLY A 414 0.96 -17.95 -24.37
C GLY A 414 0.02 -19.14 -24.55
N THR A 415 -1.19 -18.93 -25.05
CA THR A 415 -2.14 -20.01 -25.31
C THR A 415 -1.59 -20.99 -26.37
N LEU A 416 -2.23 -22.15 -26.48
CA LEU A 416 -1.93 -23.11 -27.55
C LEU A 416 -1.92 -22.45 -28.94
N GLU A 417 -2.85 -21.54 -29.20
CA GLU A 417 -2.93 -20.83 -30.48
C GLU A 417 -1.70 -19.96 -30.73
N HIS A 418 -1.21 -19.22 -29.72
CA HIS A 418 0.05 -18.48 -29.85
C HIS A 418 1.23 -19.41 -30.15
N VAL A 419 1.29 -20.58 -29.51
CA VAL A 419 2.36 -21.57 -29.74
C VAL A 419 2.30 -22.12 -31.17
N LYS A 420 1.11 -22.48 -31.65
CA LYS A 420 0.89 -22.92 -33.04
C LYS A 420 1.35 -21.86 -34.04
N TRP A 421 1.05 -20.59 -33.79
CA TRP A 421 1.46 -19.51 -34.70
C TRP A 421 2.97 -19.32 -34.73
N VAL A 422 3.63 -19.23 -33.58
CA VAL A 422 5.09 -19.13 -33.52
C VAL A 422 5.75 -20.33 -34.21
N HIS A 423 5.19 -21.53 -34.00
CA HIS A 423 5.66 -22.73 -34.68
C HIS A 423 5.55 -22.59 -36.20
N LYS A 424 4.40 -22.13 -36.69
CA LYS A 424 4.10 -21.98 -38.10
C LYS A 424 5.00 -20.94 -38.78
N ILE A 425 5.15 -19.76 -38.17
CA ILE A 425 5.87 -18.63 -38.75
C ILE A 425 7.39 -18.87 -38.70
N LEU A 426 7.90 -19.26 -37.53
CA LEU A 426 9.34 -19.30 -37.29
C LEU A 426 9.95 -20.69 -37.34
N GLY A 427 9.12 -21.74 -37.32
CA GLY A 427 9.55 -23.11 -37.15
C GLY A 427 10.17 -23.38 -35.77
N PHE A 428 10.08 -24.62 -35.33
CA PHE A 428 10.89 -25.15 -34.23
C PHE A 428 11.99 -26.01 -34.83
N ARG A 429 12.97 -25.36 -35.47
CA ARG A 429 13.97 -26.04 -36.32
C ARG A 429 14.95 -26.94 -35.54
N CYS A 430 15.03 -26.85 -34.21
CA CYS A 430 15.88 -27.70 -33.37
C CYS A 430 15.27 -27.92 -31.99
N ALA A 431 15.19 -29.18 -31.55
CA ALA A 431 14.76 -29.58 -30.20
C ALA A 431 15.62 -28.99 -29.07
N ASN A 432 16.81 -28.48 -29.41
CA ASN A 432 17.79 -28.02 -28.43
C ASN A 432 17.59 -26.59 -27.92
N ASP A 433 16.75 -25.78 -28.57
CA ASP A 433 16.72 -24.33 -28.32
C ASP A 433 15.48 -23.88 -27.54
N ILE A 434 14.64 -24.82 -27.09
CA ILE A 434 13.35 -24.53 -26.49
C ILE A 434 13.18 -25.33 -25.21
N LEU A 435 12.92 -24.65 -24.11
CA LEU A 435 12.59 -25.26 -22.83
C LEU A 435 11.12 -25.01 -22.49
N PHE A 436 10.37 -26.08 -22.26
CA PHE A 436 9.00 -25.95 -21.78
C PHE A 436 8.97 -26.03 -20.25
N TYR A 437 8.71 -24.90 -19.62
CA TYR A 437 8.41 -24.71 -18.20
C TYR A 437 7.05 -24.04 -18.11
N PRO A 438 5.95 -24.80 -18.12
CA PRO A 438 4.63 -24.20 -18.21
C PRO A 438 4.39 -23.28 -17.01
N LYS A 439 4.19 -22.00 -17.30
CA LYS A 439 3.81 -20.99 -16.31
C LYS A 439 2.33 -20.64 -16.40
N HIS A 440 1.59 -21.34 -17.25
CA HIS A 440 0.14 -21.26 -17.34
C HIS A 440 -0.52 -21.63 -16.02
N GLN A 441 -1.64 -20.97 -15.76
CA GLN A 441 -2.49 -21.32 -14.61
C GLN A 441 -3.52 -22.39 -14.97
N ASP A 442 -3.80 -22.56 -16.27
CA ASP A 442 -4.75 -23.54 -16.78
C ASP A 442 -4.02 -24.82 -17.20
N SER A 443 -4.28 -25.89 -16.46
CA SER A 443 -3.68 -27.19 -16.72
C SER A 443 -4.10 -27.80 -18.05
N ASN A 444 -5.26 -27.44 -18.59
CA ASN A 444 -5.69 -27.91 -19.91
C ASN A 444 -4.88 -27.23 -21.03
N GLN A 445 -4.62 -25.91 -20.92
CA GLN A 445 -3.72 -25.22 -21.85
C GLN A 445 -2.30 -25.77 -21.76
N THR A 446 -1.78 -25.97 -20.54
CA THR A 446 -0.48 -26.60 -20.33
C THR A 446 -0.39 -27.96 -21.02
N LEU A 447 -1.39 -28.83 -20.81
CA LEU A 447 -1.44 -30.16 -21.41
C LEU A 447 -1.53 -30.07 -22.94
N ALA A 448 -2.39 -29.21 -23.46
CA ALA A 448 -2.60 -29.09 -24.90
C ALA A 448 -1.34 -28.57 -25.62
N ILE A 449 -0.61 -27.62 -25.02
CA ILE A 449 0.69 -27.17 -25.52
C ILE A 449 1.71 -28.32 -25.48
N ALA A 450 1.79 -29.05 -24.36
CA ALA A 450 2.70 -30.18 -24.23
C ALA A 450 2.44 -31.27 -25.29
N GLN A 451 1.17 -31.62 -25.52
CA GLN A 451 0.74 -32.56 -26.56
C GLN A 451 1.09 -32.05 -27.95
N TYR A 452 0.74 -30.79 -28.25
CA TYR A 452 1.04 -30.20 -29.55
C TYR A 452 2.53 -30.22 -29.87
N LEU A 453 3.39 -29.86 -28.91
CA LEU A 453 4.85 -29.90 -29.10
C LEU A 453 5.33 -31.33 -29.37
N HIS A 454 4.87 -32.32 -28.59
CA HIS A 454 5.19 -33.73 -28.81
C HIS A 454 4.75 -34.24 -30.19
N ASP A 455 3.50 -34.00 -30.56
CA ASP A 455 2.91 -34.49 -31.81
C ASP A 455 3.60 -33.90 -33.05
N ASN A 456 4.21 -32.73 -32.90
CA ASN A 456 4.98 -32.05 -33.95
C ASN A 456 6.49 -32.36 -33.90
N GLY A 457 6.91 -33.35 -33.11
CA GLY A 457 8.32 -33.75 -33.01
C GLY A 457 9.23 -32.70 -32.35
N VAL A 458 8.65 -31.76 -31.62
CA VAL A 458 9.38 -30.82 -30.77
C VAL A 458 9.58 -31.53 -29.43
N ASP A 459 10.84 -31.72 -29.03
CA ASP A 459 11.18 -32.31 -27.73
C ASP A 459 11.66 -31.23 -26.75
N PRO A 460 10.73 -30.42 -26.18
CA PRO A 460 11.08 -29.34 -25.27
C PRO A 460 11.41 -29.85 -23.85
N PHE A 461 11.29 -31.16 -23.61
CA PHE A 461 11.36 -31.75 -22.27
C PHE A 461 12.74 -32.36 -21.96
N SER A 462 13.47 -32.81 -23.00
CA SER A 462 14.78 -33.48 -22.90
C SER A 462 15.86 -32.79 -22.06
N LYS A 463 15.74 -31.47 -21.83
CA LYS A 463 16.74 -30.66 -21.11
C LYS A 463 16.29 -30.17 -19.73
N SER A 464 15.10 -30.55 -19.27
CA SER A 464 14.50 -30.01 -18.06
C SER A 464 14.46 -31.04 -16.93
N PRO A 465 15.54 -31.21 -16.14
CA PRO A 465 15.53 -32.12 -14.99
C PRO A 465 14.59 -31.68 -13.86
N TYR A 466 13.99 -30.49 -13.97
CA TYR A 466 13.11 -29.89 -12.96
C TYR A 466 11.71 -29.60 -13.49
N LEU A 467 11.28 -30.25 -14.58
CA LEU A 467 9.98 -29.98 -15.21
C LEU A 467 8.82 -30.11 -14.19
N VAL A 468 8.82 -31.18 -13.41
CA VAL A 468 7.81 -31.45 -12.36
C VAL A 468 7.84 -30.38 -11.25
N ASP A 469 8.98 -29.71 -11.04
CA ASP A 469 9.07 -28.62 -10.07
C ASP A 469 8.34 -27.35 -10.49
N HIS A 470 8.14 -27.17 -11.79
CA HIS A 470 7.43 -26.03 -12.37
C HIS A 470 5.93 -26.26 -12.57
N LEU A 471 5.45 -27.50 -12.45
CA LEU A 471 4.03 -27.82 -12.53
C LEU A 471 3.27 -27.31 -11.32
N ARG A 472 2.06 -26.81 -11.55
CA ARG A 472 1.18 -26.22 -10.54
C ARG A 472 0.17 -27.25 -10.04
N LYS A 473 -0.53 -26.89 -8.96
CA LYS A 473 -1.66 -27.68 -8.45
C LYS A 473 -2.73 -27.84 -9.55
N GLY A 474 -2.98 -29.09 -9.96
CA GLY A 474 -3.97 -29.42 -10.99
C GLY A 474 -3.38 -29.85 -12.33
N ASP A 475 -2.05 -29.84 -12.47
CA ASP A 475 -1.32 -30.31 -13.66
C ASP A 475 -1.12 -31.83 -13.70
N ASP A 476 -1.94 -32.60 -12.98
CA ASP A 476 -1.79 -34.07 -12.85
C ASP A 476 -1.79 -34.77 -14.21
N LYS A 477 -2.63 -34.28 -15.14
CA LYS A 477 -2.71 -34.81 -16.50
C LYS A 477 -1.42 -34.56 -17.29
N VAL A 478 -0.74 -33.46 -17.01
CA VAL A 478 0.55 -33.12 -17.62
C VAL A 478 1.62 -34.07 -17.11
N ILE A 479 1.64 -34.37 -15.80
CA ILE A 479 2.55 -35.38 -15.23
C ILE A 479 2.31 -36.75 -15.85
N LEU A 480 1.04 -37.17 -15.95
CA LEU A 480 0.68 -38.45 -16.59
C LEU A 480 1.14 -38.51 -18.05
N PHE A 481 0.92 -37.43 -18.80
CA PHE A 481 1.38 -37.32 -20.18
C PHE A 481 2.91 -37.43 -20.28
N ILE A 482 3.66 -36.68 -19.46
CA ILE A 482 5.13 -36.74 -19.49
C ILE A 482 5.61 -38.13 -19.06
N HIS A 483 5.03 -38.75 -18.03
CA HIS A 483 5.41 -40.09 -17.61
C HIS A 483 5.17 -41.13 -18.71
N GLN A 484 4.05 -41.02 -19.44
CA GLN A 484 3.71 -41.95 -20.52
C GLN A 484 4.64 -41.82 -21.74
N HIS A 485 4.97 -40.60 -22.14
CA HIS A 485 5.72 -40.34 -23.39
C HIS A 485 7.23 -40.14 -23.15
N TYR A 486 7.62 -39.74 -21.94
CA TYR A 486 8.98 -39.40 -21.53
C TYR A 486 9.31 -39.91 -20.11
N PRO A 487 9.20 -41.22 -19.83
CA PRO A 487 9.33 -41.76 -18.47
C PRO A 487 10.68 -41.44 -17.81
N HIS A 488 11.75 -41.30 -18.59
CA HIS A 488 13.08 -40.97 -18.08
C HIS A 488 13.19 -39.55 -17.48
N LEU A 489 12.23 -38.66 -17.75
CA LEU A 489 12.20 -37.28 -17.24
C LEU A 489 11.42 -37.13 -15.95
N VAL A 490 10.63 -38.13 -15.56
CA VAL A 490 9.79 -38.09 -14.35
C VAL A 490 10.33 -39.10 -13.37
N LYS A 491 11.12 -38.64 -12.38
CA LYS A 491 11.56 -39.54 -11.32
C LYS A 491 10.46 -39.68 -10.29
N ARG A 492 10.41 -40.85 -9.66
CA ARG A 492 9.51 -41.13 -8.53
C ARG A 492 9.57 -40.05 -7.44
N ASP A 493 10.78 -39.63 -7.06
CA ASP A 493 10.98 -38.61 -6.04
C ASP A 493 10.34 -37.26 -6.43
N ASP A 494 10.32 -36.91 -7.72
CA ASP A 494 9.72 -35.68 -8.22
C ASP A 494 8.20 -35.72 -8.10
N ILE A 495 7.57 -36.86 -8.43
CA ILE A 495 6.13 -37.08 -8.25
C ILE A 495 5.75 -36.99 -6.76
N LEU A 496 6.50 -37.66 -5.88
CA LEU A 496 6.29 -37.61 -4.44
C LEU A 496 6.40 -36.19 -3.90
N ASN A 497 7.40 -35.42 -4.37
CA ASN A 497 7.58 -34.02 -4.01
C ASN A 497 6.41 -33.16 -4.50
N TYR A 498 5.91 -33.38 -5.71
CA TYR A 498 4.72 -32.69 -6.23
C TYR A 498 3.46 -33.00 -5.40
N ILE A 499 3.18 -34.27 -5.10
CA ILE A 499 2.04 -34.69 -4.26
C ILE A 499 2.15 -34.05 -2.87
N LYS A 500 3.34 -34.05 -2.27
CA LYS A 500 3.59 -33.44 -0.97
C LYS A 500 3.38 -31.92 -0.98
N ARG A 501 3.78 -31.23 -2.06
CA ARG A 501 3.64 -29.77 -2.23
C ARG A 501 2.18 -29.35 -2.44
N HIS A 502 1.40 -30.09 -3.22
CA HIS A 502 0.07 -29.64 -3.68
C HIS A 502 -1.13 -30.37 -3.07
N GLY A 503 -0.90 -31.46 -2.32
CA GLY A 503 -1.93 -32.26 -1.65
C GLY A 503 -2.36 -33.49 -2.46
N CYS A 504 -3.28 -34.30 -1.90
CA CYS A 504 -3.63 -35.63 -2.43
C CYS A 504 -4.13 -35.63 -3.89
N HIS A 505 -3.28 -36.08 -4.81
CA HIS A 505 -3.61 -36.36 -6.21
C HIS A 505 -3.75 -37.89 -6.41
N TYR A 506 -4.95 -38.42 -6.17
CA TYR A 506 -5.24 -39.87 -6.13
C TYR A 506 -4.84 -40.63 -7.41
N TYR A 507 -4.82 -39.95 -8.55
CA TYR A 507 -4.41 -40.53 -9.83
C TYR A 507 -2.90 -40.74 -9.93
N LEU A 508 -2.10 -39.92 -9.24
CA LEU A 508 -0.65 -40.03 -9.25
C LEU A 508 -0.15 -41.11 -8.27
N SER A 509 -0.90 -41.41 -7.20
CA SER A 509 -0.54 -42.50 -6.27
C SER A 509 -0.58 -43.90 -6.90
N ASN A 510 -1.29 -44.06 -8.03
CA ASN A 510 -1.29 -45.33 -8.75
C ASN A 510 -0.02 -45.54 -9.59
N LEU A 511 0.68 -44.46 -10.01
CA LEU A 511 1.98 -44.58 -10.69
C LEU A 511 3.03 -45.18 -9.75
N ASP A 512 2.96 -44.85 -8.45
CA ASP A 512 3.84 -45.37 -7.40
C ASP A 512 3.72 -46.89 -7.14
N LEU A 513 2.56 -47.47 -7.46
CA LEU A 513 2.27 -48.90 -7.24
C LEU A 513 2.69 -49.78 -8.42
N VAL A 514 2.77 -49.22 -9.63
CA VAL A 514 3.09 -49.97 -10.85
C VAL A 514 4.59 -50.24 -10.98
N GLU A 515 5.47 -49.39 -10.41
CA GLU A 515 6.93 -49.63 -10.45
C GLU A 515 7.47 -50.54 -9.33
N GLN A 516 6.61 -50.98 -8.39
CA GLN A 516 7.01 -51.91 -7.32
C GLN A 516 6.74 -53.39 -7.63
N GLY A 517 6.10 -53.69 -8.78
CA GLY A 517 5.89 -55.05 -9.29
C GLY A 517 6.70 -55.26 -10.55
#